data_AF-A0A501X176-F1
#
_entry.id   AF-A0A501X176-F1
#
_cell.length_a   1.000
_cell.length_b   1.000
_cell.length_c   1.000
_cell.angle_alpha   90.00
_cell.angle_beta   90.00
_cell.angle_gamma   90.00
#
_symmetry.space_group_name_H-M   'P 1'
#
loop_
_entity.id
_entity.type
_entity.pdbx_description
1 polymer ?
#
loop_
_entity_poly.entity_id
_entity_poly.type
_entity_poly.pdbx_seq_one_letter_code
_entity_poly.pdbx_strand_id
1 'polypeptide(L)'
;MTLPLAARALGSETDSDLIIDGRLAFSEHGLLIALALAERRRCWLAQGLWALLQRFEVIDYPDLADPGEDARALLPRLREWHAVWSATTLLERFCWIGDVLFESHLPPGFDQSAARRSQEFAALLERFLAPGTPVSSLGLCARDSLALAAVNAIAAPVILTLTEPDGPPRMCRMLSAAGLDCVEIEGEQAARLSRAGTGEAPPRPVGLALAAGARLAAVCLLAPRAVAAALDDAPDFEPDDAEYSEERDPWHGASAFWCEVAS
;
A
#
# COMPACT_ATOMS: atom_id res chain seq x y z
N MET A 1 -9.09 4.53 -34.13
CA MET A 1 -9.68 4.16 -32.84
C MET A 1 -8.68 4.61 -31.79
N THR A 2 -8.95 5.75 -31.17
CA THR A 2 -8.00 6.55 -30.40
C THR A 2 -8.13 6.14 -28.93
N LEU A 3 -7.09 5.55 -28.35
CA LEU A 3 -7.03 5.25 -26.92
C LEU A 3 -7.16 6.56 -26.13
N PRO A 4 -8.01 6.63 -25.09
CA PRO A 4 -7.84 7.67 -24.09
C PRO A 4 -6.64 7.25 -23.24
N LEU A 5 -5.43 7.59 -23.70
CA LEU A 5 -4.34 7.94 -22.79
C LEU A 5 -4.86 9.12 -21.99
N ALA A 6 -5.57 8.84 -20.89
CA ALA A 6 -5.98 9.86 -19.95
C ALA A 6 -4.68 10.51 -19.46
N ALA A 7 -4.42 11.71 -19.96
CA ALA A 7 -3.30 12.55 -19.61
C ALA A 7 -3.22 12.67 -18.08
N ARG A 8 -2.34 11.88 -17.46
CA ARG A 8 -1.96 11.99 -16.05
C ARG A 8 -0.48 12.31 -15.97
N ALA A 9 -0.14 13.47 -16.49
CA ALA A 9 1.12 14.14 -16.25
C ALA A 9 0.84 15.63 -16.11
N LEU A 10 0.19 16.03 -15.02
CA LEU A 10 0.07 17.43 -14.57
C LEU A 10 -0.29 17.45 -13.06
N GLY A 11 0.40 16.64 -12.26
CA GLY A 11 0.74 17.01 -10.88
C GLY A 11 2.14 17.60 -10.92
N SER A 12 2.47 18.57 -10.06
CA SER A 12 3.88 18.97 -9.92
C SER A 12 4.71 17.71 -9.62
N GLU A 13 5.98 17.69 -10.05
CA GLU A 13 6.96 16.61 -9.78
C GLU A 13 7.09 16.22 -8.28
N THR A 14 6.40 16.91 -7.38
CA THR A 14 6.53 16.84 -5.93
C THR A 14 5.41 16.10 -5.19
N ASP A 15 4.26 15.79 -5.82
CA ASP A 15 3.12 15.18 -5.11
C ASP A 15 2.73 13.81 -5.67
N SER A 16 3.64 12.84 -5.50
CA SER A 16 3.30 11.42 -5.66
C SER A 16 2.20 11.03 -4.67
N ASP A 17 1.31 10.14 -5.12
CA ASP A 17 0.35 9.48 -4.24
C ASP A 17 1.08 8.70 -3.15
N LEU A 18 0.43 8.62 -1.99
CA LEU A 18 0.91 7.80 -0.89
C LEU A 18 0.07 6.56 -0.72
N ILE A 19 0.69 5.45 -0.38
CA ILE A 19 0.03 4.25 0.11
C ILE A 19 0.44 4.07 1.57
N ILE A 20 -0.54 4.04 2.47
CA ILE A 20 -0.28 3.78 3.89
C ILE A 20 -0.34 2.27 4.11
N ASP A 21 0.81 1.66 4.41
CA ASP A 21 0.89 0.25 4.72
C ASP A 21 0.32 -0.06 6.11
N GLY A 22 -0.13 -1.31 6.31
CA GLY A 22 -0.74 -1.75 7.57
C GLY A 22 0.18 -1.60 8.78
N ARG A 23 1.50 -1.79 8.63
CA ARG A 23 2.44 -1.59 9.76
C ARG A 23 2.48 -0.16 10.25
N LEU A 24 2.46 0.80 9.33
CA LEU A 24 2.37 2.20 9.69
C LEU A 24 1.00 2.51 10.27
N ALA A 25 -0.08 2.12 9.59
CA ALA A 25 -1.45 2.42 10.00
C ALA A 25 -1.76 1.97 11.44
N PHE A 26 -1.25 0.80 11.84
CA PHE A 26 -1.44 0.24 13.17
C PHE A 26 -0.25 0.45 14.13
N SER A 27 0.64 1.39 13.81
CA SER A 27 1.66 1.86 14.75
C SER A 27 1.07 2.83 15.77
N GLU A 28 1.84 3.16 16.81
CA GLU A 28 1.44 4.11 17.85
C GLU A 28 1.03 5.48 17.30
N HIS A 29 1.73 5.97 16.28
CA HIS A 29 1.47 7.27 15.65
C HIS A 29 0.74 7.16 14.30
N GLY A 30 0.34 5.95 13.91
CA GLY A 30 -0.08 5.59 12.55
C GLY A 30 -1.28 6.38 12.05
N LEU A 31 -2.37 6.34 12.80
CA LEU A 31 -3.61 7.07 12.48
C LEU A 31 -3.36 8.57 12.34
N LEU A 32 -2.62 9.16 13.27
CA LEU A 32 -2.33 10.59 13.26
C LEU A 32 -1.47 10.98 12.05
N ILE A 33 -0.42 10.21 11.75
CA ILE A 33 0.42 10.39 10.57
C ILE A 33 -0.42 10.28 9.29
N ALA A 34 -1.22 9.23 9.17
CA ALA A 34 -2.04 8.97 7.99
C ALA A 34 -3.03 10.11 7.73
N LEU A 35 -3.75 10.57 8.77
CA LEU A 35 -4.68 11.69 8.67
C LEU A 35 -3.98 13.00 8.28
N ALA A 36 -2.82 13.30 8.88
CA ALA A 36 -2.06 14.51 8.59
C ALA A 36 -1.49 14.54 7.17
N LEU A 37 -1.14 13.37 6.61
CA LEU A 37 -0.72 13.23 5.22
C LEU A 37 -1.90 13.36 4.25
N ALA A 38 -3.03 12.73 4.57
CA ALA A 38 -4.26 12.78 3.77
C ALA A 38 -4.87 14.20 3.69
N GLU A 39 -4.51 15.11 4.60
CA GLU A 39 -4.86 16.53 4.51
C GLU A 39 -4.13 17.28 3.40
N ARG A 40 -2.96 16.81 2.98
CA ARG A 40 -2.09 17.55 2.06
C ARG A 40 -2.07 16.95 0.67
N ARG A 41 -2.34 15.66 0.56
CA ARG A 41 -2.32 14.93 -0.71
C ARG A 41 -3.12 13.66 -0.64
N ARG A 42 -3.30 13.03 -1.79
CA ARG A 42 -4.02 11.78 -1.92
C ARG A 42 -3.26 10.64 -1.24
N CYS A 43 -3.92 10.01 -0.26
CA CYS A 43 -3.44 8.84 0.45
C CYS A 43 -4.35 7.65 0.17
N TRP A 44 -3.76 6.49 -0.03
CA TRP A 44 -4.44 5.23 -0.26
C TRP A 44 -4.37 4.34 0.96
N LEU A 45 -5.48 3.66 1.24
CA LEU A 45 -5.53 2.48 2.10
C LEU A 45 -5.65 1.27 1.18
N ALA A 46 -4.65 0.40 1.19
CA ALA A 46 -4.68 -0.83 0.39
C ALA A 46 -5.84 -1.74 0.83
N GLN A 47 -6.33 -2.61 -0.06
CA GLN A 47 -7.52 -3.43 0.20
C GLN A 47 -7.42 -4.22 1.51
N GLY A 48 -6.30 -4.90 1.79
CA GLY A 48 -6.10 -5.63 3.03
C GLY A 48 -6.14 -4.76 4.28
N LEU A 49 -5.65 -3.52 4.22
CA LEU A 49 -5.78 -2.57 5.32
C LEU A 49 -7.24 -2.14 5.50
N TRP A 50 -7.91 -1.78 4.40
CA TRP A 50 -9.32 -1.41 4.42
C TRP A 50 -10.20 -2.53 4.98
N ALA A 51 -10.02 -3.76 4.50
CA ALA A 51 -10.72 -4.94 4.96
C ALA A 51 -10.55 -5.14 6.48
N LEU A 52 -9.35 -4.92 7.03
CA LEU A 52 -9.13 -4.98 8.48
C LEU A 52 -9.90 -3.91 9.25
N LEU A 53 -9.99 -2.69 8.72
CA LEU A 53 -10.77 -1.61 9.34
C LEU A 53 -12.28 -1.90 9.36
N GLN A 54 -12.76 -2.69 8.40
CA GLN A 54 -14.17 -3.12 8.30
C GLN A 54 -14.54 -4.31 9.18
N ARG A 55 -13.59 -4.96 9.89
CA ARG A 55 -13.88 -6.13 10.76
C ARG A 55 -14.47 -5.71 12.11
N PHE A 56 -15.73 -5.25 12.10
CA PHE A 56 -16.48 -4.90 13.31
C PHE A 56 -16.56 -6.07 14.30
N GLU A 57 -16.61 -7.31 13.81
CA GLU A 57 -16.68 -8.51 14.65
C GLU A 57 -15.44 -8.67 15.52
N VAL A 58 -14.27 -8.27 15.02
CA VAL A 58 -13.01 -8.32 15.80
C VAL A 58 -12.98 -7.23 16.88
N ILE A 59 -13.65 -6.10 16.63
CA ILE A 59 -13.72 -4.96 17.55
C ILE A 59 -14.68 -5.24 18.70
N ASP A 60 -15.87 -5.74 18.36
CA ASP A 60 -16.99 -5.96 19.28
C ASP A 60 -16.91 -7.33 19.98
N TYR A 61 -16.32 -8.33 19.30
CA TYR A 61 -16.20 -9.70 19.80
C TYR A 61 -14.76 -10.24 19.63
N PRO A 62 -13.77 -9.64 20.32
CA PRO A 62 -12.37 -10.02 20.17
C PRO A 62 -12.07 -11.47 20.59
N ASP A 63 -12.92 -12.06 21.44
CA ASP A 63 -12.83 -13.46 21.86
C ASP A 63 -13.22 -14.44 20.76
N LEU A 64 -13.90 -13.97 19.71
CA LEU A 64 -14.28 -14.74 18.52
C LEU A 64 -13.30 -14.54 17.34
N ALA A 65 -12.31 -13.67 17.49
CA ALA A 65 -11.31 -13.43 16.46
C ALA A 65 -10.33 -14.61 16.36
N ASP A 66 -9.92 -14.96 15.13
CA ASP A 66 -8.97 -16.06 14.90
C ASP A 66 -7.68 -15.89 15.73
N PRO A 67 -7.14 -16.98 16.29
CA PRO A 67 -5.96 -16.95 17.17
C PRO A 67 -4.63 -16.61 16.47
N GLY A 68 -4.67 -16.21 15.19
CA GLY A 68 -3.49 -15.72 14.47
C GLY A 68 -2.87 -14.51 15.17
N GLU A 69 -1.58 -14.62 15.48
CA GLU A 69 -0.80 -13.83 16.45
C GLU A 69 -0.88 -12.29 16.41
N ASP A 70 -1.52 -11.66 15.41
CA ASP A 70 -1.53 -10.20 15.26
C ASP A 70 -2.86 -9.52 15.67
N ALA A 71 -4.01 -10.20 15.66
CA ALA A 71 -5.32 -9.51 15.77
C ALA A 71 -5.54 -8.81 17.14
N ARG A 72 -5.19 -9.47 18.25
CA ARG A 72 -5.33 -8.88 19.60
C ARG A 72 -4.36 -7.73 19.84
N ALA A 73 -3.15 -7.79 19.29
CA ALA A 73 -2.16 -6.71 19.40
C ALA A 73 -2.59 -5.47 18.60
N LEU A 74 -3.28 -5.66 17.47
CA LEU A 74 -3.79 -4.59 16.62
C LEU A 74 -5.08 -3.95 17.17
N LEU A 75 -5.82 -4.66 18.05
CA LEU A 75 -7.15 -4.25 18.52
C LEU A 75 -7.24 -2.82 19.08
N PRO A 76 -6.31 -2.32 19.91
CA PRO A 76 -6.38 -0.93 20.37
C PRO A 76 -6.35 0.07 19.20
N ARG A 77 -5.53 -0.20 18.18
CA ARG A 77 -5.36 0.67 17.01
C ARG A 77 -6.54 0.55 16.05
N LEU A 78 -7.07 -0.66 15.86
CA LEU A 78 -8.33 -0.87 15.14
C LEU A 78 -9.48 -0.06 15.76
N ARG A 79 -9.59 -0.05 17.10
CA ARG A 79 -10.59 0.75 17.82
C ARG A 79 -10.41 2.25 17.60
N GLU A 80 -9.18 2.75 17.57
CA GLU A 80 -8.91 4.17 17.28
C GLU A 80 -9.34 4.55 15.87
N TRP A 81 -8.97 3.75 14.86
CA TRP A 81 -9.40 3.94 13.48
C TRP A 81 -10.92 3.90 13.35
N HIS A 82 -11.56 2.91 13.97
CA HIS A 82 -13.00 2.77 13.97
C HIS A 82 -13.70 3.94 14.67
N ALA A 83 -13.18 4.43 15.80
CA ALA A 83 -13.74 5.60 16.47
C ALA A 83 -13.71 6.84 15.57
N VAL A 84 -12.62 7.05 14.82
CA VAL A 84 -12.54 8.13 13.82
C VAL A 84 -13.55 7.91 12.70
N TRP A 85 -13.68 6.68 12.21
CA TRP A 85 -14.64 6.35 11.16
C TRP A 85 -16.09 6.63 11.59
N SER A 86 -16.52 6.10 12.73
CA SER A 86 -17.92 6.22 13.17
C SER A 86 -18.28 7.65 13.58
N ALA A 87 -17.30 8.44 14.04
CA ALA A 87 -17.56 9.78 14.57
C ALA A 87 -17.29 10.92 13.58
N THR A 88 -16.63 10.66 12.44
CA THR A 88 -16.17 11.72 11.53
C THR A 88 -16.20 11.31 10.06
N THR A 89 -16.10 12.30 9.16
CA THR A 89 -15.91 12.07 7.72
C THR A 89 -14.43 12.07 7.33
N LEU A 90 -13.49 12.01 8.30
CA LEU A 90 -12.07 12.11 8.01
C LEU A 90 -11.54 10.96 7.14
N LEU A 91 -12.20 9.79 7.16
CA LEU A 91 -11.82 8.68 6.30
C LEU A 91 -12.14 8.92 4.82
N GLU A 92 -13.08 9.81 4.48
CA GLU A 92 -13.40 10.19 3.09
C GLU A 92 -12.20 10.88 2.39
N ARG A 93 -11.16 11.25 3.14
CA ARG A 93 -9.92 11.81 2.61
C ARG A 93 -9.00 10.76 1.97
N PHE A 94 -9.20 9.48 2.28
CA PHE A 94 -8.42 8.40 1.71
C PHE A 94 -9.07 7.83 0.46
N CYS A 95 -8.28 7.25 -0.43
CA CYS A 95 -8.76 6.36 -1.47
C CYS A 95 -8.60 4.90 -1.02
N TRP A 96 -9.52 4.02 -1.41
CA TRP A 96 -9.43 2.59 -1.12
C TRP A 96 -10.17 1.77 -2.18
N ILE A 97 -9.75 0.51 -2.31
CA ILE A 97 -10.44 -0.51 -3.09
C ILE A 97 -11.21 -1.36 -2.08
N GLY A 98 -12.55 -1.35 -2.17
CA GLY A 98 -13.42 -2.22 -1.39
C GLY A 98 -13.52 -3.62 -1.99
N ASP A 99 -14.15 -4.55 -1.27
CA ASP A 99 -14.33 -5.92 -1.75
C ASP A 99 -15.24 -5.99 -2.99
N VAL A 100 -16.20 -5.07 -3.06
CA VAL A 100 -17.00 -4.80 -4.25
C VAL A 100 -16.79 -3.36 -4.73
N LEU A 101 -16.90 -3.16 -6.03
CA LEU A 101 -16.53 -1.89 -6.68
C LEU A 101 -17.34 -0.69 -6.18
N PHE A 102 -18.62 -0.88 -5.82
CA PHE A 102 -19.45 0.22 -5.31
C PHE A 102 -19.08 0.65 -3.88
N GLU A 103 -18.33 -0.17 -3.14
CA GLU A 103 -17.77 0.16 -1.82
C GLU A 103 -16.41 0.86 -1.92
N SER A 104 -15.83 0.92 -3.12
CA SER A 104 -14.54 1.55 -3.34
C SER A 104 -14.66 3.07 -3.40
N HIS A 105 -13.70 3.76 -2.78
CA HIS A 105 -13.54 5.21 -2.95
C HIS A 105 -12.32 5.47 -3.82
N LEU A 106 -12.57 5.59 -5.13
CA LEU A 106 -11.53 5.68 -6.15
C LEU A 106 -11.37 7.12 -6.63
N PRO A 107 -10.14 7.59 -6.88
CA PRO A 107 -9.92 8.91 -7.42
C PRO A 107 -10.26 8.98 -8.93
N PRO A 108 -10.47 10.19 -9.49
CA PRO A 108 -10.82 10.36 -10.90
C PRO A 108 -9.78 9.74 -11.83
N GLY A 109 -10.18 8.76 -12.65
CA GLY A 109 -9.29 8.04 -13.58
C GLY A 109 -8.67 6.76 -13.03
N PHE A 110 -9.10 6.30 -11.85
CA PHE A 110 -8.91 4.92 -11.41
C PHE A 110 -10.25 4.19 -11.60
N ASP A 111 -10.27 3.20 -12.48
CA ASP A 111 -11.48 2.51 -12.91
C ASP A 111 -11.57 1.09 -12.33
N GLN A 112 -12.63 0.39 -12.71
CA GLN A 112 -12.92 -0.97 -12.24
C GLN A 112 -11.83 -1.96 -12.66
N SER A 113 -11.25 -1.78 -13.84
CA SER A 113 -10.14 -2.61 -14.31
C SER A 113 -8.90 -2.46 -13.43
N ALA A 114 -8.61 -1.26 -12.96
CA ALA A 114 -7.48 -1.03 -12.06
C ALA A 114 -7.64 -1.73 -10.71
N ALA A 115 -8.87 -1.79 -10.17
CA ALA A 115 -9.17 -2.55 -8.96
C ALA A 115 -8.99 -4.06 -9.17
N ARG A 116 -9.52 -4.61 -10.27
CA ARG A 116 -9.33 -6.03 -10.65
C ARG A 116 -7.84 -6.38 -10.79
N ARG A 117 -7.07 -5.57 -11.52
CA ARG A 117 -5.62 -5.77 -11.66
C ARG A 117 -4.90 -5.76 -10.33
N SER A 118 -5.32 -4.92 -9.39
CA SER A 118 -4.71 -4.89 -8.05
C SER A 118 -4.90 -6.24 -7.34
N GLN A 119 -6.07 -6.85 -7.45
CA GLN A 119 -6.35 -8.17 -6.87
C GLN A 119 -5.57 -9.28 -7.57
N GLU A 120 -5.52 -9.24 -8.91
CA GLU A 120 -4.72 -10.17 -9.71
C GLU A 120 -3.24 -10.11 -9.35
N PHE A 121 -2.67 -8.90 -9.25
CA PHE A 121 -1.27 -8.70 -8.91
C PHE A 121 -0.96 -9.19 -7.49
N ALA A 122 -1.88 -8.93 -6.54
CA ALA A 122 -1.77 -9.45 -5.17
C ALA A 122 -1.78 -10.98 -5.13
N ALA A 123 -2.71 -11.62 -5.85
CA ALA A 123 -2.79 -13.07 -5.94
C ALA A 123 -1.56 -13.69 -6.62
N LEU A 124 -1.03 -13.06 -7.67
CA LEU A 124 0.22 -13.50 -8.32
C LEU A 124 1.42 -13.37 -7.37
N LEU A 125 1.52 -12.29 -6.59
CA LEU A 125 2.60 -12.11 -5.62
C LEU A 125 2.58 -13.22 -4.56
N GLU A 126 1.40 -13.65 -4.12
CA GLU A 126 1.26 -14.74 -3.14
C GLU A 126 1.77 -16.08 -3.65
N ARG A 127 1.66 -16.35 -4.94
CA ARG A 127 2.17 -17.60 -5.52
C ARG A 127 3.68 -17.75 -5.39
N PHE A 128 4.40 -16.63 -5.25
CA PHE A 128 5.84 -16.62 -5.01
C PHE A 128 6.21 -16.73 -3.52
N LEU A 129 5.24 -16.60 -2.61
CA LEU A 129 5.46 -16.82 -1.20
C LEU A 129 5.44 -18.33 -0.90
N ALA A 130 6.31 -18.77 0.02
CA ALA A 130 6.50 -20.20 0.29
C ALA A 130 5.17 -20.88 0.68
N PRO A 131 4.73 -21.93 -0.05
CA PRO A 131 3.48 -22.60 0.23
C PRO A 131 3.49 -23.22 1.63
N GLY A 132 2.42 -22.97 2.41
CA GLY A 132 2.22 -23.54 3.74
C GLY A 132 2.52 -22.61 4.92
N THR A 133 2.96 -21.38 4.69
CA THR A 133 3.03 -20.36 5.76
C THR A 133 1.77 -19.49 5.73
N PRO A 134 0.95 -19.45 6.79
CA PRO A 134 -0.17 -18.53 6.86
C PRO A 134 0.31 -17.09 6.70
N VAL A 135 -0.24 -16.35 5.74
CA VAL A 135 0.05 -14.92 5.58
C VAL A 135 -0.66 -14.18 6.71
N SER A 136 0.11 -13.45 7.54
CA SER A 136 -0.50 -12.65 8.62
C SER A 136 -1.29 -11.46 8.06
N SER A 137 -2.22 -10.90 8.83
CA SER A 137 -3.03 -9.74 8.41
C SER A 137 -2.18 -8.56 7.93
N LEU A 138 -1.04 -8.30 8.60
CA LEU A 138 -0.10 -7.26 8.16
C LEU A 138 0.68 -7.67 6.90
N GLY A 139 0.89 -8.97 6.69
CA GLY A 139 1.40 -9.51 5.42
C GLY A 139 0.43 -9.25 4.27
N LEU A 140 -0.88 -9.47 4.46
CA LEU A 140 -1.90 -9.16 3.46
C LEU A 140 -1.91 -7.65 3.13
N CYS A 141 -1.80 -6.79 4.15
CA CYS A 141 -1.69 -5.33 3.94
C CYS A 141 -0.48 -4.95 3.08
N ALA A 142 0.69 -5.55 3.34
CA ALA A 142 1.90 -5.27 2.59
C ALA A 142 1.81 -5.78 1.14
N ARG A 143 1.28 -6.99 0.94
CA ARG A 143 0.98 -7.57 -0.38
C ARG A 143 0.09 -6.63 -1.20
N ASP A 144 -1.01 -6.17 -0.61
CA ASP A 144 -1.97 -5.32 -1.32
C ASP A 144 -1.41 -3.92 -1.57
N SER A 145 -0.56 -3.42 -0.68
CA SER A 145 0.14 -2.14 -0.89
C SER A 145 1.10 -2.22 -2.07
N LEU A 146 1.84 -3.34 -2.20
CA LEU A 146 2.73 -3.59 -3.33
C LEU A 146 1.94 -3.75 -4.64
N ALA A 147 0.84 -4.50 -4.61
CA ALA A 147 -0.01 -4.69 -5.77
C ALA A 147 -0.62 -3.37 -6.26
N LEU A 148 -1.12 -2.54 -5.33
CA LEU A 148 -1.64 -1.21 -5.64
C LEU A 148 -0.56 -0.27 -6.20
N ALA A 149 0.67 -0.37 -5.68
CA ALA A 149 1.81 0.37 -6.22
C ALA A 149 2.14 -0.07 -7.66
N ALA A 150 2.11 -1.37 -7.93
CA ALA A 150 2.34 -1.94 -9.26
C ALA A 150 1.27 -1.50 -10.27
N VAL A 151 -0.01 -1.49 -9.88
CA VAL A 151 -1.10 -0.97 -10.73
C VAL A 151 -0.88 0.49 -11.12
N ASN A 152 -0.27 1.28 -10.23
CA ASN A 152 0.06 2.69 -10.45
C ASN A 152 1.52 2.93 -10.82
N ALA A 153 2.21 1.95 -11.43
CA ALA A 153 3.66 2.00 -11.68
C ALA A 153 4.16 3.25 -12.43
N ILE A 154 3.33 3.86 -13.30
CA ILE A 154 3.69 5.11 -14.01
C ILE A 154 3.80 6.29 -13.03
N ALA A 155 2.84 6.41 -12.11
CA ALA A 155 2.85 7.47 -11.10
C ALA A 155 3.84 7.17 -9.96
N ALA A 156 4.27 5.90 -9.84
CA ALA A 156 5.22 5.42 -8.85
C ALA A 156 4.89 5.92 -7.43
N PRO A 157 3.70 5.56 -6.89
CA PRO A 157 3.31 5.99 -5.56
C PRO A 157 4.33 5.54 -4.51
N VAL A 158 4.46 6.32 -3.45
CA VAL A 158 5.32 5.96 -2.33
C VAL A 158 4.52 5.20 -1.30
N ILE A 159 4.95 3.98 -0.97
CA ILE A 159 4.43 3.22 0.14
C ILE A 159 5.15 3.70 1.41
N LEU A 160 4.39 4.19 2.38
CA LEU A 160 4.89 4.52 3.71
C LEU A 160 4.61 3.37 4.67
N THR A 161 5.67 2.89 5.31
CA THR A 161 5.63 1.80 6.29
C THR A 161 6.60 2.09 7.43
N LEU A 162 6.84 1.12 8.31
CA LEU A 162 7.86 1.20 9.36
C LEU A 162 9.15 0.49 8.93
N THR A 163 10.29 1.04 9.33
CA THR A 163 11.55 0.27 9.32
C THR A 163 11.57 -0.70 10.50
N GLU A 164 12.31 -1.79 10.35
CA GLU A 164 12.61 -2.68 11.47
C GLU A 164 13.83 -2.12 12.25
N PRO A 165 13.94 -2.34 13.57
CA PRO A 165 15.03 -1.79 14.39
C PRO A 165 16.43 -1.99 13.80
N ASP A 166 16.69 -3.16 13.23
CA ASP A 166 18.00 -3.56 12.70
C ASP A 166 17.94 -3.99 11.23
N GLY A 167 16.99 -3.48 10.44
CA GLY A 167 16.89 -3.90 9.06
C GLY A 167 15.81 -3.25 8.20
N PRO A 168 15.67 -3.74 6.96
CA PRO A 168 14.74 -3.17 6.01
C PRO A 168 13.29 -3.37 6.49
N PRO A 169 12.34 -2.58 5.95
CA PRO A 169 10.92 -2.80 6.18
C PRO A 169 10.52 -4.24 5.93
N ARG A 170 9.58 -4.78 6.71
CA ARG A 170 9.17 -6.19 6.58
C ARG A 170 8.65 -6.54 5.18
N MET A 171 8.08 -5.58 4.44
CA MET A 171 7.67 -5.79 3.05
C MET A 171 8.85 -6.08 2.11
N CYS A 172 10.05 -5.56 2.38
CA CYS A 172 11.24 -5.95 1.61
C CYS A 172 11.54 -7.44 1.78
N ARG A 173 11.35 -8.01 2.98
CA ARG A 173 11.55 -9.45 3.19
C ARG A 173 10.54 -10.28 2.40
N MET A 174 9.31 -9.80 2.25
CA MET A 174 8.29 -10.42 1.41
C MET A 174 8.70 -10.39 -0.06
N LEU A 175 9.15 -9.25 -0.56
CA LEU A 175 9.68 -9.12 -1.93
C LEU A 175 10.86 -10.06 -2.17
N SER A 176 11.83 -10.09 -1.26
CA SER A 176 12.99 -10.99 -1.37
C SER A 176 12.59 -12.46 -1.33
N ALA A 177 11.59 -12.83 -0.52
CA ALA A 177 11.05 -14.19 -0.50
C ALA A 177 10.36 -14.56 -1.84
N ALA A 178 9.78 -13.57 -2.51
CA ALA A 178 9.22 -13.70 -3.85
C ALA A 178 10.28 -13.61 -4.98
N GLY A 179 11.57 -13.53 -4.65
CA GLY A 179 12.65 -13.41 -5.64
C GLY A 179 12.78 -12.01 -6.27
N LEU A 180 12.19 -10.98 -5.66
CA LEU A 180 12.26 -9.59 -6.10
C LEU A 180 13.28 -8.80 -5.27
N ASP A 181 14.07 -7.97 -5.94
CA ASP A 181 15.05 -7.11 -5.28
C ASP A 181 14.35 -6.01 -4.47
N CYS A 182 14.80 -5.79 -3.22
CA CYS A 182 14.44 -4.63 -2.41
C CYS A 182 15.71 -3.95 -1.91
N VAL A 183 16.07 -2.83 -2.53
CA VAL A 183 17.37 -2.18 -2.37
C VAL A 183 17.24 -0.93 -1.52
N GLU A 184 18.09 -0.81 -0.50
CA GLU A 184 18.23 0.45 0.23
C GLU A 184 18.97 1.46 -0.64
N ILE A 185 18.42 2.67 -0.76
CA ILE A 185 19.06 3.77 -1.47
C ILE A 185 19.57 4.81 -0.48
N GLU A 186 20.66 5.47 -0.82
CA GLU A 186 21.34 6.46 0.01
C GLU A 186 21.53 7.81 -0.71
N GLY A 187 21.98 8.82 0.03
CA GLY A 187 22.37 10.11 -0.52
C GLY A 187 21.20 10.90 -1.13
N GLU A 188 21.43 11.52 -2.29
CA GLU A 188 20.43 12.40 -2.92
C GLU A 188 19.16 11.66 -3.32
N GLN A 189 19.27 10.40 -3.75
CA GLN A 189 18.11 9.58 -4.14
C GLN A 189 17.23 9.26 -2.94
N ALA A 190 17.84 8.89 -1.81
CA ALA A 190 17.14 8.69 -0.54
C ALA A 190 16.43 9.98 -0.09
N ALA A 191 17.12 11.12 -0.16
CA ALA A 191 16.53 12.40 0.20
C ALA A 191 15.31 12.75 -0.69
N ARG A 192 15.38 12.46 -2.00
CA ARG A 192 14.25 12.64 -2.93
C ARG A 192 13.09 11.71 -2.60
N LEU A 193 13.34 10.42 -2.36
CA LEU A 193 12.29 9.46 -2.01
C LEU A 193 11.66 9.79 -0.66
N SER A 194 12.45 10.18 0.34
CA SER A 194 11.95 10.64 1.63
C SER A 194 11.02 11.85 1.48
N ARG A 195 11.40 12.84 0.66
CA ARG A 195 10.54 14.01 0.40
C ARG A 195 9.31 13.65 -0.44
N ALA A 196 9.40 12.69 -1.36
CA ALA A 196 8.21 12.14 -1.99
C ALA A 196 7.30 11.46 -0.95
N GLY A 197 7.86 10.81 0.08
CA GLY A 197 7.14 10.15 1.17
C GLY A 197 6.53 11.09 2.23
N THR A 198 7.06 12.29 2.46
CA THR A 198 6.53 13.19 3.50
C THR A 198 6.28 14.65 3.09
N GLY A 199 6.70 15.04 1.90
CA GLY A 199 6.74 16.42 1.41
C GLY A 199 8.02 17.16 1.81
N GLU A 200 8.32 18.28 1.13
CA GLU A 200 9.46 19.16 1.47
C GLU A 200 9.37 19.71 2.91
N ALA A 201 8.15 19.89 3.42
CA ALA A 201 7.88 20.31 4.78
C ALA A 201 6.81 19.38 5.38
N PRO A 202 7.20 18.32 6.12
CA PRO A 202 6.26 17.34 6.64
C PRO A 202 5.18 18.01 7.52
N PRO A 203 3.93 17.50 7.49
CA PRO A 203 2.92 17.96 8.43
C PRO A 203 3.45 17.87 9.88
N ARG A 204 3.10 18.85 10.72
CA ARG A 204 3.59 18.90 12.12
C ARG A 204 3.43 17.57 12.87
N PRO A 205 2.30 16.83 12.77
CA PRO A 205 2.18 15.54 13.45
C PRO A 205 3.20 14.49 12.97
N VAL A 206 3.55 14.50 11.68
CA VAL A 206 4.58 13.61 11.12
C VAL A 206 5.96 13.96 11.69
N GLY A 207 6.33 15.25 11.67
CA GLY A 207 7.61 15.69 12.25
C GLY A 207 7.72 15.40 13.76
N LEU A 208 6.63 15.55 14.51
CA LEU A 208 6.59 15.20 15.94
C LEU A 208 6.73 13.69 16.16
N ALA A 209 6.09 12.85 15.33
CA ALA A 209 6.24 11.41 15.45
C ALA A 209 7.67 10.95 15.16
N LEU A 210 8.31 11.49 14.11
CA LEU A 210 9.72 11.25 13.81
C LEU A 210 10.62 11.65 14.99
N ALA A 211 10.40 12.84 15.55
CA ALA A 211 11.14 13.32 16.73
C ALA A 211 10.89 12.47 17.99
N ALA A 212 9.73 11.84 18.10
CA ALA A 212 9.39 10.90 19.16
C ALA A 212 9.96 9.48 18.94
N GLY A 213 10.71 9.27 17.85
CA GLY A 213 11.36 8.00 17.53
C GLY A 213 10.57 7.08 16.61
N ALA A 214 9.50 7.56 15.96
CA ALA A 214 8.88 6.80 14.87
C ALA A 214 9.88 6.66 13.72
N ARG A 215 10.13 5.42 13.30
CA ARG A 215 11.04 5.13 12.18
C ARG A 215 10.23 4.73 10.96
N LEU A 216 10.03 5.70 10.08
CA LEU A 216 9.25 5.51 8.86
C LEU A 216 10.17 5.11 7.71
N ALA A 217 9.68 4.26 6.82
CA ALA A 217 10.30 3.98 5.54
C ALA A 217 9.44 4.47 4.39
N ALA A 218 10.09 5.06 3.39
CA ALA A 218 9.50 5.31 2.10
C ALA A 218 9.97 4.23 1.13
N VAL A 219 9.03 3.54 0.49
CA VAL A 219 9.29 2.47 -0.48
C VAL A 219 8.68 2.84 -1.82
N CYS A 220 9.45 2.72 -2.89
CA CYS A 220 8.99 2.91 -4.25
C CYS A 220 9.18 1.61 -5.03
N LEU A 221 8.15 1.20 -5.77
CA LEU A 221 8.17 0.00 -6.60
C LEU A 221 8.31 0.38 -8.08
N LEU A 222 9.29 -0.22 -8.75
CA LEU A 222 9.37 -0.23 -10.21
C LEU A 222 8.87 -1.58 -10.71
N ALA A 223 7.75 -1.58 -11.45
CA ALA A 223 7.14 -2.79 -12.02
C ALA A 223 6.85 -2.55 -13.52
N PRO A 224 7.85 -2.68 -14.41
CA PRO A 224 7.71 -2.30 -15.80
C PRO A 224 6.66 -3.12 -16.56
N ARG A 225 6.51 -4.42 -16.24
CA ARG A 225 5.50 -5.28 -16.87
C ARG A 225 4.08 -5.04 -16.35
N ALA A 226 3.92 -4.52 -15.15
CA ALA A 226 2.62 -4.05 -14.68
C ALA A 226 2.05 -2.93 -15.56
N VAL A 227 2.91 -2.08 -16.13
CA VAL A 227 2.51 -1.05 -17.11
C VAL A 227 2.00 -1.68 -18.40
N ALA A 228 2.68 -2.70 -18.91
CA ALA A 228 2.24 -3.43 -20.11
C ALA A 228 0.91 -4.15 -19.86
N ALA A 229 0.76 -4.82 -18.71
CA ALA A 229 -0.50 -5.47 -18.31
C ALA A 229 -1.68 -4.49 -18.22
N ALA A 230 -1.43 -3.23 -17.85
CA ALA A 230 -2.47 -2.19 -17.84
C ALA A 230 -2.91 -1.73 -19.25
N LEU A 231 -2.08 -1.93 -20.28
CA LEU A 231 -2.38 -1.58 -21.67
C LEU A 231 -3.12 -2.71 -22.41
N ASP A 232 -2.85 -3.96 -22.02
CA ASP A 232 -3.42 -5.18 -22.62
C ASP A 232 -4.77 -5.60 -22.00
N ASP A 233 -5.45 -4.66 -21.35
CA ASP A 233 -6.65 -4.88 -20.53
C ASP A 233 -7.83 -5.40 -21.35
N ALA A 234 -7.80 -6.71 -21.62
CA ALA A 234 -8.90 -7.44 -22.20
C ALA A 234 -10.00 -7.58 -21.13
N PRO A 235 -11.26 -7.25 -21.45
CA PRO A 235 -12.35 -7.29 -20.49
C PRO A 235 -12.60 -8.70 -19.91
N ASP A 236 -12.17 -9.76 -20.60
CA ASP A 236 -12.56 -11.15 -20.32
C ASP A 236 -11.50 -11.98 -19.54
N PHE A 237 -10.50 -11.35 -18.92
CA PHE A 237 -9.54 -12.10 -18.09
C PHE A 237 -10.15 -12.44 -16.73
N GLU A 238 -10.48 -13.72 -16.52
CA GLU A 238 -10.80 -14.29 -15.20
C GLU A 238 -9.55 -14.99 -14.65
N PRO A 239 -9.07 -14.61 -13.45
CA PRO A 239 -7.79 -15.11 -12.92
C PRO A 239 -7.80 -16.60 -12.54
N ASP A 240 -8.96 -17.22 -12.36
CA ASP A 240 -9.08 -18.63 -11.95
C ASP A 240 -8.87 -19.65 -13.09
N ASP A 241 -9.05 -19.24 -14.36
CA ASP A 241 -9.05 -20.15 -15.51
C ASP A 241 -7.83 -19.98 -16.45
N ALA A 242 -6.96 -19.00 -16.21
CA ALA A 242 -5.80 -18.75 -17.05
C ALA A 242 -4.55 -19.52 -16.59
N GLU A 243 -3.96 -20.32 -17.49
CA GLU A 243 -2.61 -20.84 -17.28
C GLU A 243 -1.64 -19.67 -17.06
N TYR A 244 -0.87 -19.72 -15.96
CA TYR A 244 0.17 -18.74 -15.68
C TYR A 244 1.15 -18.66 -16.85
N SER A 245 1.36 -17.46 -17.37
CA SER A 245 2.38 -17.18 -18.38
C SER A 245 3.38 -16.19 -17.81
N GLU A 246 4.66 -16.56 -17.84
CA GLU A 246 5.76 -15.66 -17.45
C GLU A 246 5.75 -14.36 -18.27
N GLU A 247 5.26 -14.37 -19.52
CA GLU A 247 5.17 -13.19 -20.37
C GLU A 247 4.16 -12.15 -19.85
N ARG A 248 3.15 -12.61 -19.11
CA ARG A 248 2.09 -11.77 -18.51
C ARG A 248 2.31 -11.50 -17.03
N ASP A 249 3.41 -11.97 -16.45
CA ASP A 249 3.72 -11.75 -15.05
C ASP A 249 4.08 -10.28 -14.79
N PRO A 250 3.27 -9.53 -14.02
CA PRO A 250 3.53 -8.13 -13.69
C PRO A 250 4.77 -7.93 -12.82
N TRP A 251 5.20 -8.98 -12.10
CA TRP A 251 6.32 -8.96 -11.17
C TRP A 251 7.66 -9.26 -11.85
N HIS A 252 7.65 -9.78 -13.07
CA HIS A 252 8.89 -10.07 -13.78
C HIS A 252 9.66 -8.78 -14.09
N GLY A 253 10.88 -8.71 -13.58
CA GLY A 253 11.74 -7.51 -13.66
C GLY A 253 11.32 -6.39 -12.71
N ALA A 254 10.43 -6.65 -11.75
CA ALA A 254 10.07 -5.69 -10.72
C ALA A 254 11.18 -5.59 -9.66
N SER A 255 11.36 -4.40 -9.12
CA SER A 255 12.32 -4.09 -8.07
C SER A 255 11.79 -2.99 -7.18
N ALA A 256 12.04 -3.07 -5.88
CA ALA A 256 11.72 -2.02 -4.94
C ALA A 256 12.96 -1.29 -4.45
N PHE A 257 12.81 -0.01 -4.18
CA PHE A 257 13.81 0.85 -3.60
C PHE A 257 13.24 1.46 -2.33
N TRP A 258 14.04 1.53 -1.27
CA TRP A 258 13.57 2.09 0.00
C TRP A 258 14.62 2.95 0.67
N CYS A 259 14.17 3.88 1.49
CA CYS A 259 15.02 4.62 2.43
C CYS A 259 14.27 4.88 3.74
N GLU A 260 15.01 5.07 4.82
CA GLU A 260 14.45 5.63 6.05
C GLU A 260 14.09 7.11 5.81
N VAL A 261 12.93 7.53 6.32
CA VAL A 261 12.45 8.91 6.22
C VAL A 261 13.21 9.74 7.25
N ALA A 262 13.89 10.78 6.78
CA ALA A 262 14.59 11.71 7.65
C ALA A 262 13.64 12.77 8.22
N SER A 263 13.96 13.24 9.43
CA SER A 263 13.32 14.37 10.11
C SER A 263 13.70 15.71 9.50
#